data_AF-A0AA38HL59-F1
#
_entry.id   AF-A0AA38HL59-F1
#
_cell.length_a   1.000
_cell.length_b   1.000
_cell.length_c   1.000
_cell.angle_alpha   90.00
_cell.angle_beta   90.00
_cell.angle_gamma   90.00
#
_symmetry.space_group_name_H-M   'P 1'
#
loop_
_entity.id
_entity.type
_entity.pdbx_description
1 polymer ?
#
loop_
_entity_poly.entity_id
_entity_poly.type
_entity_poly.pdbx_seq_one_letter_code
_entity_poly.pdbx_strand_id
1 'polypeptide(L)'
;MNQEIFEKWFREQLIPSLREPTLIVIDNASDHSRLEEKIPRKSWTKTKMIAYLIKNGTDYPPKAMEDQIWEILANKQPQKRYHLDLYPQHHGHLVLSMPPYHCHFNAIEMSLSEVKRNYDKIIPRTSSSLNDVRATWQNVIDQIPVVHWNNYVKHTDKIVNCAWENQNNLRYFRTE
;
A
#
# COMPACT_ATOMS: atom_id res chain seq x y z
N MET A 1 -7.91 -0.18 11.24
CA MET A 1 -6.80 -1.11 11.57
C MET A 1 -5.65 -0.25 12.06
N ASN A 2 -4.68 -0.79 12.80
CA ASN A 2 -3.43 -0.07 12.99
C ASN A 2 -2.34 -0.75 12.16
N GLN A 3 -1.27 -0.01 11.90
CA GLN A 3 -0.14 -0.46 11.11
C GLN A 3 0.44 -1.81 11.57
N GLU A 4 0.58 -2.05 12.87
CA GLU A 4 1.14 -3.30 13.42
C GLU A 4 0.26 -4.52 13.11
N ILE A 5 -1.06 -4.38 13.26
CA ILE A 5 -2.03 -5.44 12.95
C ILE A 5 -1.99 -5.76 11.45
N PHE A 6 -1.92 -4.73 10.61
CA PHE A 6 -1.82 -4.91 9.16
C PHE A 6 -0.53 -5.65 8.79
N GLU A 7 0.63 -5.19 9.26
CA GLU A 7 1.92 -5.83 8.97
C GLU A 7 1.95 -7.27 9.45
N LYS A 8 1.37 -7.55 10.63
CA LYS A 8 1.24 -8.91 11.13
C LYS A 8 0.42 -9.79 10.19
N TRP A 9 -0.80 -9.38 9.84
CA TRP A 9 -1.65 -10.11 8.90
C TRP A 9 -0.96 -10.30 7.54
N PHE A 10 -0.33 -9.25 7.04
CA PHE A 10 0.34 -9.26 5.74
C PHE A 10 1.48 -10.29 5.71
N ARG A 11 2.31 -10.33 6.75
CA ARG A 11 3.45 -11.25 6.87
C ARG A 11 3.04 -12.68 7.21
N GLU A 12 2.06 -12.86 8.08
CA GLU A 12 1.71 -14.17 8.65
C GLU A 12 0.60 -14.89 7.87
N GLN A 13 -0.21 -14.15 7.10
CA GLN A 13 -1.34 -14.72 6.37
C GLN A 13 -1.24 -14.48 4.87
N LEU A 14 -1.12 -13.21 4.43
CA LEU A 14 -1.15 -12.92 2.99
C LEU A 14 0.06 -13.52 2.26
N ILE A 15 1.28 -13.13 2.63
CA ILE A 15 2.50 -13.57 1.93
C ILE A 15 2.63 -15.11 1.89
N PRO A 16 2.44 -15.85 3.00
CA PRO A 16 2.53 -17.32 2.98
C PRO A 16 1.45 -18.01 2.14
N SER A 17 0.33 -17.32 1.85
CA SER A 17 -0.75 -17.89 1.04
C SER A 17 -0.50 -17.79 -0.47
N LEU A 18 0.43 -16.93 -0.90
CA LEU A 18 0.77 -16.72 -2.31
C LEU A 18 1.74 -17.82 -2.78
N ARG A 19 1.35 -18.55 -3.83
CA ARG A 19 2.10 -19.72 -4.33
C ARG A 19 3.05 -19.40 -5.48
N GLU A 20 2.90 -18.24 -6.08
CA GLU A 20 3.65 -17.81 -7.27
C GLU A 20 3.99 -16.31 -7.18
N PRO A 21 5.00 -15.84 -7.92
CA PRO A 21 5.29 -14.42 -8.03
C PRO A 21 4.02 -13.64 -8.36
N THR A 22 3.67 -12.67 -7.54
CA THR A 22 2.36 -12.01 -7.58
C THR A 22 2.55 -10.52 -7.43
N LEU A 23 1.80 -9.75 -8.21
CA LEU A 23 1.65 -8.30 -8.04
C LEU A 23 0.51 -8.04 -7.06
N ILE A 24 0.84 -7.50 -5.89
CA ILE A 24 -0.10 -7.13 -4.84
C ILE A 24 -0.47 -5.66 -5.03
N VAL A 25 -1.70 -5.39 -5.43
CA VAL A 25 -2.21 -4.03 -5.59
C VAL A 25 -2.87 -3.59 -4.29
N ILE A 26 -2.43 -2.45 -3.73
CA ILE A 26 -2.90 -1.95 -2.44
C ILE A 26 -3.31 -0.48 -2.58
N ASP A 27 -4.36 -0.08 -1.86
CA ASP A 27 -4.74 1.32 -1.73
C ASP A 27 -3.75 2.14 -0.90
N ASN A 28 -3.81 3.45 -1.09
CA ASN A 28 -2.91 4.39 -0.43
C ASN A 28 -3.42 4.77 0.97
N ALA A 29 -3.42 3.80 1.89
CA ALA A 29 -3.73 4.04 3.29
C ALA A 29 -2.45 4.41 4.09
N SER A 30 -2.60 5.27 5.10
CA SER A 30 -1.46 5.68 5.95
C SER A 30 -0.81 4.51 6.67
N ASP A 31 -1.59 3.49 7.01
CA ASP A 31 -1.10 2.26 7.66
C ASP A 31 -0.13 1.47 6.77
N HIS A 32 -0.10 1.72 5.46
CA HIS A 32 0.79 1.03 4.51
C HIS A 32 2.17 1.70 4.38
N SER A 33 2.33 2.91 4.95
CA SER A 33 3.48 3.78 4.68
C SER A 33 4.65 3.63 5.67
N ARG A 34 4.85 2.44 6.26
CA ARG A 34 6.00 2.21 7.15
C ARG A 34 7.30 2.37 6.40
N LEU A 35 8.18 3.24 6.89
CA LEU A 35 9.55 3.26 6.41
C LEU A 35 10.34 2.09 7.01
N GLU A 36 11.09 1.39 6.16
CA GLU A 36 12.05 0.36 6.58
C GLU A 36 13.08 0.95 7.54
N GLU A 37 13.57 2.14 7.19
CA GLU A 37 14.50 2.90 8.00
C GLU A 37 13.98 4.31 8.21
N LYS A 38 14.13 4.83 9.44
CA LYS A 38 13.79 6.22 9.71
C LYS A 38 14.76 7.13 8.93
N ILE A 39 14.19 8.10 8.22
CA ILE A 39 14.95 9.08 7.46
C ILE A 39 15.26 10.28 8.37
N PRO A 40 16.46 10.90 8.22
CA PRO A 40 16.81 12.07 8.98
C PRO A 40 15.78 13.20 8.84
N ARG A 41 15.51 13.88 9.95
CA ARG A 41 14.65 15.06 10.02
C ARG A 41 15.40 16.17 10.72
N LYS A 42 15.06 17.42 10.44
CA LYS A 42 15.68 18.59 11.10
C LYS A 42 15.54 18.58 12.63
N SER A 43 14.56 17.86 13.16
CA SER A 43 14.35 17.66 14.60
C SER A 43 15.19 16.54 15.23
N TRP A 44 16.00 15.81 14.45
CA TRP A 44 16.90 14.81 15.02
C TRP A 44 18.05 15.47 15.77
N THR A 45 18.57 14.79 16.79
CA THR A 45 19.80 15.23 17.42
C THR A 45 20.99 15.06 16.47
N LYS A 46 22.00 15.92 16.60
CA LYS A 46 23.26 15.81 15.86
C LYS A 46 23.86 14.40 15.91
N THR A 47 23.82 13.75 17.07
CA THR A 47 24.31 12.36 17.23
C THR A 47 23.57 11.36 16.34
N LYS A 48 22.24 11.48 16.22
CA LYS A 48 21.44 10.59 15.35
C LYS A 48 21.73 10.85 13.87
N MET A 49 21.92 12.11 13.50
CA MET A 49 22.30 12.49 12.13
C MET A 49 23.68 11.92 11.76
N ILE A 50 24.67 12.07 12.65
CA ILE A 50 26.01 11.51 12.46
C ILE A 50 25.95 9.98 12.37
N ALA A 51 25.21 9.31 13.26
CA ALA A 51 25.04 7.86 13.21
C ALA A 51 24.45 7.39 11.85
N TYR A 52 23.50 8.16 11.30
CA TYR A 52 22.96 7.89 9.97
C TYR A 52 24.00 8.09 8.86
N LEU A 53 24.81 9.15 8.92
CA LEU A 53 25.89 9.40 7.95
C LEU A 53 26.91 8.26 7.96
N ILE A 54 27.38 7.86 9.14
CA ILE A 54 28.33 6.73 9.31
C ILE A 54 27.72 5.44 8.74
N LYS A 55 26.47 5.12 9.10
CA LYS A 55 25.78 3.92 8.60
C LYS A 55 25.69 3.89 7.07
N ASN A 56 25.49 5.04 6.44
CA ASN A 56 25.41 5.17 4.99
C ASN A 56 26.77 5.46 4.32
N GLY A 57 27.89 5.29 5.04
CA GLY A 57 29.23 5.50 4.49
C GLY A 57 29.47 6.92 3.97
N THR A 58 28.87 7.92 4.61
CA THR A 58 28.97 9.33 4.20
C THR A 58 29.90 10.09 5.12
N ASP A 59 30.96 10.66 4.54
CA ASP A 59 31.91 11.48 5.27
C ASP A 59 31.28 12.77 5.79
N TYR A 60 31.78 13.23 6.94
CA TYR A 60 31.37 14.50 7.53
C TYR A 60 32.54 15.17 8.26
N PRO A 61 32.56 16.51 8.37
CA PRO A 61 33.64 17.20 9.05
C PRO A 61 33.66 16.88 10.56
N PRO A 62 34.82 16.55 11.17
CA PRO A 62 34.90 16.16 12.59
C PRO A 62 34.39 17.21 13.58
N LYS A 63 34.46 18.50 13.21
CA LYS A 63 33.98 19.64 14.01
C LYS A 63 32.74 20.31 13.41
N ALA A 64 32.02 19.62 12.52
CA ALA A 64 30.84 20.20 11.86
C ALA A 64 29.79 20.65 12.89
N MET A 65 29.15 21.78 12.64
CA MET A 65 27.98 22.23 13.38
C MET A 65 26.72 21.46 12.94
N GLU A 66 25.64 21.55 13.71
CA GLU A 66 24.41 20.78 13.45
C GLU A 66 23.76 21.14 12.11
N ASP A 67 23.79 22.42 11.74
CA ASP A 67 23.34 22.96 10.46
C ASP A 67 24.14 22.39 9.28
N GLN A 68 25.47 22.30 9.39
CA GLN A 68 26.35 21.71 8.37
C GLN A 68 26.07 20.22 8.18
N ILE A 69 25.86 19.48 9.27
CA ILE A 69 25.46 18.07 9.22
C ILE A 69 24.10 17.92 8.53
N TRP A 70 23.13 18.79 8.85
CA TRP A 70 21.82 18.77 8.22
C TRP A 70 21.90 19.11 6.72
N GLU A 71 22.73 20.06 6.32
CA GLU A 71 22.92 20.45 4.92
C GLU A 71 23.42 19.29 4.06
N ILE A 72 24.40 18.51 4.56
CA ILE A 72 24.89 17.29 3.90
C ILE A 72 23.74 16.28 3.70
N LEU A 73 22.92 16.09 4.73
CA LEU A 73 21.78 15.17 4.68
C LEU A 73 20.67 15.64 3.73
N ALA A 74 20.38 16.94 3.74
CA ALA A 74 19.38 17.55 2.87
C ALA A 74 19.80 17.45 1.39
N ASN A 75 21.08 17.70 1.09
CA ASN A 75 21.61 17.61 -0.27
C ASN A 75 21.62 16.18 -0.81
N LYS A 76 21.79 15.16 0.04
CA LYS A 76 21.74 13.76 -0.39
C LYS A 76 20.33 13.24 -0.72
N GLN A 77 19.27 13.91 -0.27
CA GLN A 77 17.87 13.50 -0.47
C GLN A 77 17.66 11.98 -0.27
N PRO A 78 17.85 11.47 0.96
CA PRO A 78 17.72 10.06 1.26
C PRO A 78 16.37 9.50 0.77
N GLN A 79 16.44 8.48 -0.07
CA GLN A 79 15.26 7.86 -0.67
C GLN A 79 14.43 7.13 0.39
N LYS A 80 13.12 7.35 0.34
CA LYS A 80 12.17 6.59 1.16
C LYS A 80 12.10 5.17 0.65
N ARG A 81 12.29 4.21 1.57
CA ARG A 81 12.06 2.79 1.31
C ARG A 81 10.97 2.33 2.26
N TYR A 82 9.90 1.78 1.72
CA TYR A 82 8.79 1.29 2.51
C TYR A 82 8.93 -0.18 2.80
N HIS A 83 8.58 -0.59 4.02
CA HIS A 83 8.64 -1.98 4.45
C HIS A 83 7.81 -2.89 3.54
N LEU A 84 6.64 -2.40 3.10
CA LEU A 84 5.75 -3.12 2.19
C LEU A 84 6.27 -3.26 0.76
N ASP A 85 7.23 -2.44 0.33
CA ASP A 85 7.85 -2.64 -0.98
C ASP A 85 8.91 -3.74 -0.88
N LEU A 86 9.71 -3.72 0.19
CA LEU A 86 10.88 -4.59 0.34
C LEU A 86 10.51 -6.00 0.81
N TYR A 87 9.65 -6.14 1.81
CA TYR A 87 9.36 -7.45 2.40
C TYR A 87 8.78 -8.44 1.37
N PRO A 88 7.75 -8.09 0.57
CA PRO A 88 7.22 -8.96 -0.49
C PRO A 88 8.25 -9.23 -1.57
N GLN A 89 9.08 -8.23 -1.91
CA GLN A 89 10.14 -8.37 -2.92
C GLN A 89 11.15 -9.44 -2.54
N HIS A 90 11.53 -9.52 -1.26
CA HIS A 90 12.37 -10.59 -0.74
C HIS A 90 11.72 -11.99 -0.84
N HIS A 91 10.40 -12.06 -0.96
CA HIS A 91 9.63 -13.30 -1.13
C HIS A 91 9.21 -13.53 -2.60
N GLY A 92 9.72 -12.72 -3.54
CA GLY A 92 9.42 -12.87 -4.97
C GLY A 92 8.10 -12.24 -5.42
N HIS A 93 7.48 -11.39 -4.59
CA HIS A 93 6.27 -10.65 -4.92
C HIS A 93 6.55 -9.16 -5.09
N LEU A 94 5.69 -8.45 -5.79
CA LEU A 94 5.80 -6.99 -5.97
C LEU A 94 4.57 -6.31 -5.38
N VAL A 95 4.76 -5.10 -4.86
CA VAL A 95 3.65 -4.25 -4.41
C VAL A 95 3.49 -3.07 -5.36
N LEU A 96 2.24 -2.82 -5.75
CA LEU A 96 1.85 -1.62 -6.48
C LEU A 96 0.87 -0.82 -5.61
N SER A 97 1.34 0.30 -5.09
CA SER A 97 0.50 1.25 -4.38
C SER A 97 -0.27 2.12 -5.37
N MET A 98 -1.58 2.20 -5.20
CA MET A 98 -2.42 3.06 -6.03
C MET A 98 -2.18 4.55 -5.74
N PRO A 99 -2.41 5.44 -6.71
CA PRO A 99 -2.39 6.87 -6.45
C PRO A 99 -3.50 7.28 -5.47
N PRO A 100 -3.28 8.30 -4.62
CA PRO A 100 -4.28 8.75 -3.66
C PRO A 100 -5.58 9.20 -4.35
N TYR A 101 -6.73 8.89 -3.75
CA TYR A 101 -8.07 9.26 -4.24
C TYR A 101 -8.53 8.59 -5.55
N HIS A 102 -7.89 7.48 -5.96
CA HIS A 102 -8.27 6.74 -7.16
C HIS A 102 -8.78 5.33 -6.87
N CYS A 103 -9.76 5.20 -5.96
CA CYS A 103 -10.34 3.90 -5.62
C CYS A 103 -11.02 3.18 -6.80
N HIS A 104 -11.39 3.91 -7.87
CA HIS A 104 -11.91 3.32 -9.11
C HIS A 104 -10.89 2.45 -9.86
N PHE A 105 -9.60 2.56 -9.54
CA PHE A 105 -8.56 1.65 -10.03
C PHE A 105 -8.45 0.35 -9.21
N ASN A 106 -9.32 0.15 -8.20
CA ASN A 106 -9.29 -1.03 -7.34
C ASN A 106 -10.51 -1.92 -7.56
N ALA A 107 -10.29 -3.11 -8.13
CA ALA A 107 -11.35 -4.08 -8.35
C ALA A 107 -12.01 -4.57 -7.05
N ILE A 108 -11.30 -4.53 -5.91
CA ILE A 108 -11.84 -4.97 -4.63
C ILE A 108 -13.03 -4.13 -4.17
N GLU A 109 -13.10 -2.86 -4.55
CA GLU A 109 -14.18 -1.96 -4.13
C GLU A 109 -15.53 -2.43 -4.69
N MET A 110 -15.54 -2.95 -5.92
CA MET A 110 -16.75 -3.50 -6.54
C MET A 110 -17.18 -4.80 -5.85
N SER A 111 -16.21 -5.67 -5.55
CA SER A 111 -16.46 -6.92 -4.83
C SER A 111 -16.98 -6.66 -3.42
N LEU A 112 -16.34 -5.75 -2.66
CA LEU A 112 -16.77 -5.37 -1.32
C LEU A 112 -18.17 -4.74 -1.35
N SER A 113 -18.46 -3.93 -2.37
CA SER A 113 -19.80 -3.36 -2.53
C SER A 113 -20.86 -4.44 -2.78
N GLU A 114 -20.54 -5.48 -3.56
CA GLU A 114 -21.44 -6.62 -3.75
C GLU A 114 -21.65 -7.42 -2.46
N VAL A 115 -20.56 -7.79 -1.78
CA VAL A 115 -20.62 -8.52 -0.51
C VAL A 115 -21.45 -7.74 0.51
N LYS A 116 -21.20 -6.43 0.69
CA LYS A 116 -21.97 -5.58 1.61
C LYS A 116 -23.47 -5.57 1.27
N ARG A 117 -23.83 -5.35 -0.01
CA ARG A 117 -25.23 -5.38 -0.44
C ARG A 117 -25.92 -6.71 -0.17
N ASN A 118 -25.20 -7.83 -0.30
CA ASN A 118 -25.75 -9.14 -0.01
C ASN A 118 -25.87 -9.40 1.50
N TYR A 119 -24.88 -8.95 2.27
CA TYR A 119 -24.90 -9.00 3.72
C TYR A 119 -26.06 -8.18 4.32
N ASP A 120 -26.30 -6.97 3.81
CA ASP A 120 -27.38 -6.07 4.26
C ASP A 120 -28.78 -6.66 4.08
N LYS A 121 -28.96 -7.58 3.11
CA LYS A 121 -30.23 -8.30 2.92
C LYS A 121 -30.47 -9.37 4.00
N ILE A 122 -29.41 -9.85 4.64
CA ILE A 122 -29.44 -10.99 5.57
C ILE A 122 -29.35 -10.53 7.03
N ILE A 123 -28.69 -9.40 7.30
CA ILE A 123 -28.52 -8.88 8.66
C ILE A 123 -29.83 -8.74 9.47
N PRO A 124 -31.01 -8.35 8.91
CA PRO A 124 -32.22 -8.23 9.70
C PRO A 124 -32.72 -9.55 10.29
N ARG A 125 -32.22 -10.68 9.79
CA ARG A 125 -32.56 -12.05 10.20
C ARG A 125 -31.44 -12.72 11.00
N THR A 126 -30.35 -12.02 11.24
CA THR A 126 -29.14 -12.56 11.89
C THR A 126 -29.10 -12.11 13.34
N SER A 127 -28.69 -13.01 14.24
CA SER A 127 -28.44 -12.67 15.65
C SER A 127 -27.25 -11.71 15.78
N SER A 128 -27.26 -10.87 16.82
CA SER A 128 -26.17 -9.92 17.10
C SER A 128 -24.92 -10.58 17.70
N SER A 129 -24.90 -11.90 17.87
CA SER A 129 -23.73 -12.62 18.36
C SER A 129 -22.58 -12.54 17.35
N LEU A 130 -21.34 -12.41 17.85
CA LEU A 130 -20.15 -12.31 17.01
C LEU A 130 -19.93 -13.55 16.13
N ASN A 131 -20.32 -14.72 16.62
CA ASN A 131 -20.20 -15.97 15.86
C ASN A 131 -21.17 -16.00 14.68
N ASP A 132 -22.41 -15.56 14.90
CA ASP A 132 -23.43 -15.51 13.84
C ASP A 132 -23.08 -14.45 12.79
N VAL A 133 -22.59 -13.29 13.23
CA VAL A 133 -22.09 -12.24 12.33
C VAL A 133 -20.94 -12.77 11.47
N ARG A 134 -19.94 -13.43 12.07
CA ARG A 134 -18.81 -14.00 11.34
C ARG A 134 -19.26 -15.07 10.34
N ALA A 135 -20.13 -16.00 10.76
CA ALA A 135 -20.66 -17.04 9.89
C ALA A 135 -21.46 -16.46 8.71
N THR A 136 -22.19 -15.38 8.95
CA THR A 136 -22.95 -14.67 7.91
C THR A 136 -22.02 -14.02 6.89
N TRP A 137 -20.96 -13.32 7.34
CA TRP A 137 -19.95 -12.78 6.42
C TRP A 137 -19.31 -13.87 5.57
N GLN A 138 -18.90 -14.99 6.17
CA GLN A 138 -18.29 -16.09 5.45
C GLN A 138 -19.24 -16.66 4.39
N ASN A 139 -20.49 -16.91 4.76
CA ASN A 139 -21.51 -17.43 3.85
C ASN A 139 -21.76 -16.48 2.66
N VAL A 140 -21.82 -15.17 2.91
CA VAL A 140 -21.99 -14.19 1.81
C VAL A 140 -20.78 -14.19 0.88
N ILE A 141 -19.56 -14.25 1.42
CA ILE A 141 -18.33 -14.28 0.62
C ILE A 141 -18.28 -15.56 -0.23
N ASP A 142 -18.61 -16.72 0.36
CA ASP A 142 -18.58 -18.03 -0.32
C ASP A 142 -19.60 -18.12 -1.48
N GLN A 143 -20.67 -17.32 -1.41
CA GLN A 143 -21.68 -17.26 -2.46
C GLN A 143 -21.32 -16.34 -3.62
N ILE A 144 -20.27 -15.50 -3.51
CA ILE A 144 -19.88 -14.61 -4.61
C ILE A 144 -19.26 -15.44 -5.75
N PRO A 145 -19.85 -15.46 -6.96
CA PRO A 145 -19.31 -16.22 -8.06
C PRO A 145 -17.94 -15.67 -8.52
N VAL A 146 -16.99 -16.56 -8.81
CA VAL A 146 -15.66 -16.21 -9.34
C VAL A 146 -15.75 -15.36 -10.63
N VAL A 147 -16.80 -15.56 -11.43
CA VAL A 147 -17.05 -14.76 -12.64
C VAL A 147 -17.29 -13.27 -12.34
N HIS A 148 -17.85 -12.92 -11.18
CA HIS A 148 -18.02 -11.52 -10.77
C HIS A 148 -16.67 -10.85 -10.53
N TRP A 149 -15.77 -11.51 -9.79
CA TRP A 149 -14.41 -11.03 -9.57
C TRP A 149 -13.69 -10.76 -10.90
N ASN A 150 -13.75 -11.72 -11.83
CA ASN A 150 -13.15 -11.58 -13.16
C ASN A 150 -13.73 -10.38 -13.94
N ASN A 151 -15.05 -10.13 -13.82
CA ASN A 151 -15.69 -9.00 -14.46
C ASN A 151 -15.26 -7.66 -13.83
N TYR A 152 -15.09 -7.61 -12.51
CA TYR A 152 -14.61 -6.41 -11.81
C TYR A 152 -13.17 -6.08 -12.20
N VAL A 153 -12.28 -7.07 -12.25
CA VAL A 153 -10.90 -6.88 -12.75
C VAL A 153 -10.90 -6.35 -14.18
N LYS A 154 -11.68 -6.95 -15.09
CA LYS A 154 -11.81 -6.47 -16.48
C LYS A 154 -12.36 -5.04 -16.58
N HIS A 155 -13.30 -4.68 -15.73
CA HIS A 155 -13.86 -3.34 -15.70
C HIS A 155 -12.81 -2.31 -15.25
N THR A 156 -12.09 -2.61 -14.17
CA THR A 156 -11.01 -1.78 -13.65
C THR A 156 -9.89 -1.60 -14.68
N ASP A 157 -9.49 -2.68 -15.37
CA ASP A 157 -8.48 -2.62 -16.44
C ASP A 157 -8.89 -1.68 -17.58
N LYS A 158 -10.16 -1.72 -18.00
CA LYS A 158 -10.69 -0.76 -18.99
C LYS A 158 -10.60 0.68 -18.50
N ILE A 159 -10.94 0.94 -17.24
CA ILE A 159 -10.85 2.29 -16.65
C ILE A 159 -9.39 2.78 -16.66
N VAL A 160 -8.45 1.92 -16.25
CA VAL A 160 -7.01 2.23 -16.24
C VAL A 160 -6.52 2.55 -17.65
N ASN A 161 -6.87 1.72 -18.64
CA ASN A 161 -6.46 1.92 -20.03
C ASN A 161 -7.04 3.21 -20.63
N CYS A 162 -8.33 3.50 -20.42
CA CYS A 162 -8.91 4.76 -20.86
C CYS A 162 -8.25 5.98 -20.22
N ALA A 163 -7.90 5.91 -18.93
CA ALA A 163 -7.20 7.00 -18.25
C ALA A 163 -5.80 7.23 -18.84
N TRP A 164 -5.08 6.14 -19.15
CA TRP A 164 -3.76 6.18 -19.78
C TRP A 164 -3.80 6.80 -21.19
N GLU A 165 -4.73 6.35 -22.03
CA GLU A 165 -4.93 6.88 -23.39
C GLU A 165 -5.26 8.37 -23.38
N ASN A 166 -6.18 8.79 -22.52
CA ASN A 166 -6.55 10.20 -22.38
C ASN A 166 -5.37 11.07 -21.93
N GLN A 167 -4.54 10.58 -21.01
CA GLN A 167 -3.35 11.31 -20.58
C GLN A 167 -2.32 11.45 -21.71
N ASN A 168 -2.10 10.39 -22.49
CA ASN A 168 -1.18 10.43 -23.62
C ASN A 168 -1.69 11.40 -24.70
N ASN A 169 -2.98 11.34 -25.04
CA ASN A 169 -3.60 12.27 -25.98
C ASN A 169 -3.44 13.73 -25.50
N LEU A 170 -3.69 14.01 -24.22
CA LEU A 170 -3.49 15.35 -23.63
C LEU A 170 -2.02 15.82 -23.67
N ARG A 171 -1.05 14.91 -23.60
CA ARG A 171 0.37 15.26 -23.75
C ARG A 171 0.71 15.63 -25.20
N TYR A 172 0.16 14.92 -26.18
CA TYR A 172 0.32 15.25 -27.60
C TYR A 172 -0.24 16.64 -27.94
N PHE A 173 -1.38 17.04 -27.34
CA PHE A 173 -1.97 18.38 -27.56
C PHE A 173 -1.32 19.54 -26.77
N ARG A 174 -0.35 19.27 -25.88
CA ARG A 174 0.38 20.30 -25.13
C ARG A 174 1.79 20.57 -25.66
N THR A 175 2.21 19.85 -26.69
CA THR A 175 3.51 20.00 -27.34
C THR A 175 3.45 20.77 -28.66
N GLU A 176 2.32 21.41 -28.97
CA GLU A 176 2.14 22.41 -30.03
C GLU A 176 1.92 23.79 -29.41
#